data_AF-A0A359DCQ6-F1
#
_entry.id   AF-A0A359DCQ6-F1
#
_cell.length_a   1.000
_cell.length_b   1.000
_cell.length_c   1.000
_cell.angle_alpha   90.00
_cell.angle_beta   90.00
_cell.angle_gamma   90.00
#
_symmetry.space_group_name_H-M   'P 1'
#
loop_
_entity.id
_entity.type
_entity.pdbx_description
1 polymer ?
#
loop_
_entity_poly.entity_id
_entity_poly.type
_entity_poly.pdbx_seq_one_letter_code
_entity_poly.pdbx_strand_id
1 'polypeptide(L)'
;GSINQFGEVQAVGGVNEKIEGFFRLCEARGLTGEQGAIIPHSNVTTLMLDERVLQAVRAGLFHVYAVRHVDEALSLLVGEDAGTPNAEGQFPLGSVNARVVERLREIAEIGMGEDDKDHVKPEEAKNEPTPPAKEKKPRAKKPAA
;
A
#
# COMPACT_ATOMS: atom_id res chain seq x y z
N GLY A 1 3.24 13.05 6.50
CA GLY A 1 2.74 13.72 5.29
C GLY A 1 1.24 13.52 5.19
N SER A 2 0.65 13.92 4.06
CA SER A 2 -0.69 13.47 3.63
C SER A 2 -0.51 12.46 2.49
N ILE A 3 -1.49 11.60 2.25
CA ILE A 3 -1.51 10.65 1.12
C ILE A 3 -2.86 10.71 0.41
N ASN A 4 -2.86 10.48 -0.90
CA ASN A 4 -4.10 10.29 -1.67
C ASN A 4 -4.45 8.81 -1.83
N GLN A 5 -5.57 8.51 -2.49
CA GLN A 5 -6.05 7.15 -2.73
C GLN A 5 -5.12 6.31 -3.62
N PHE A 6 -4.24 6.96 -4.37
CA PHE A 6 -3.25 6.30 -5.22
C PHE A 6 -1.92 6.08 -4.49
N GLY A 7 -1.82 6.44 -3.20
CA GLY A 7 -0.61 6.28 -2.40
C GLY A 7 0.42 7.40 -2.59
N GLU A 8 0.12 8.45 -3.36
CA GLU A 8 1.02 9.57 -3.58
C GLU A 8 1.11 10.46 -2.34
N VAL A 9 2.32 10.81 -1.94
CA VAL A 9 2.61 11.64 -0.77
C VAL A 9 2.48 13.12 -1.14
N GLN A 10 1.62 13.81 -0.40
CA GLN A 10 1.27 15.21 -0.65
C GLN A 10 1.98 16.16 0.32
N ALA A 11 2.20 17.38 -0.15
CA ALA A 11 2.81 18.44 0.63
C ALA A 11 1.99 18.73 1.90
N VAL A 12 2.69 19.08 2.98
CA VAL A 12 2.06 19.50 4.23
C VAL A 12 2.65 20.83 4.69
N GLY A 13 1.87 21.55 5.51
CA GLY A 13 2.35 22.75 6.18
C GLY A 13 3.24 22.42 7.39
N GLY A 14 4.11 23.38 7.72
CA GLY A 14 4.95 23.36 8.93
C GLY A 14 6.01 22.25 8.94
N VAL A 15 6.63 21.95 7.79
CA VAL A 15 7.61 20.85 7.69
C VAL A 15 8.89 21.17 8.46
N ASN A 16 9.38 22.41 8.39
CA ASN A 16 10.60 22.83 9.08
C ASN A 16 10.43 22.67 10.60
N GLU A 17 9.32 23.17 11.15
CA GLU A 17 9.00 23.11 12.59
C GLU A 17 8.82 21.67 13.08
N LYS A 18 8.28 20.79 12.24
CA LYS A 18 8.14 19.36 12.55
C LYS A 18 9.48 18.64 12.60
N ILE A 19 10.35 18.89 11.62
CA ILE A 19 11.70 18.31 11.59
C ILE A 19 12.50 18.83 12.79
N GLU A 20 12.54 20.13 13.00
CA GLU A 20 13.29 20.75 14.10
C GLU A 20 12.75 20.35 15.47
N GLY A 21 11.43 20.24 15.61
CA GLY A 21 10.80 19.74 16.82
C GLY A 21 11.22 18.32 17.17
N PHE A 22 11.23 17.42 16.18
CA PHE A 22 11.70 16.05 16.37
C PHE A 22 13.20 15.99 16.63
N PHE A 23 14.00 16.74 15.87
CA PHE A 23 15.45 16.83 16.07
C PHE A 23 15.80 17.27 17.50
N ARG A 24 15.15 18.32 18.04
CA ARG A 24 15.38 18.76 19.43
C ARG A 24 15.09 17.67 20.44
N LEU A 25 14.07 16.86 20.23
CA LEU A 25 13.76 15.72 21.10
C LEU A 25 14.82 14.62 21.01
N CYS A 26 15.32 14.32 19.80
CA CYS A 26 16.39 13.37 19.59
C CYS A 26 17.70 13.85 20.23
N GLU A 27 18.05 15.13 20.04
CA GLU A 27 19.23 15.77 20.63
C GLU A 27 19.19 15.71 22.16
N ALA A 28 18.06 16.07 22.77
CA ALA A 28 17.88 16.02 24.22
C ALA A 28 18.00 14.59 24.80
N ARG A 29 17.74 13.56 24.00
CA ARG A 29 17.88 12.13 24.39
C ARG A 29 19.22 11.52 23.99
N GLY A 30 20.06 12.27 23.26
CA GLY A 30 21.28 11.77 22.64
C GLY A 30 21.04 11.27 21.21
N LEU A 31 21.78 11.84 20.26
CA LEU A 31 21.78 11.40 18.86
C LEU A 31 22.55 10.08 18.73
N THR A 32 21.93 9.08 18.11
CA THR A 32 22.53 7.76 17.83
C THR A 32 23.06 7.67 16.40
N GLY A 33 22.64 8.58 15.52
CA GLY A 33 22.94 8.52 14.09
C GLY A 33 21.92 7.73 13.27
N GLU A 34 20.89 7.18 13.90
CA GLU A 34 19.83 6.45 13.19
C GLU A 34 18.54 7.28 13.09
N GLN A 35 18.44 8.38 13.85
CA GLN A 35 17.23 9.21 13.86
C GLN A 35 17.08 10.01 12.58
N GLY A 36 15.83 10.28 12.19
CA GLY A 36 15.54 11.11 11.04
C GLY A 36 14.07 11.41 10.83
N ALA A 37 13.77 12.19 9.80
CA ALA A 37 12.42 12.55 9.41
C ALA A 37 12.14 12.15 7.96
N ILE A 38 11.00 11.50 7.72
CA ILE A 38 10.48 11.22 6.38
C ILE A 38 9.48 12.32 6.00
N ILE A 39 9.72 12.99 4.87
CA ILE A 39 8.94 14.13 4.40
C ILE A 39 8.42 13.95 2.96
N PRO A 40 7.35 14.66 2.58
CA PRO A 40 6.95 14.72 1.17
C PRO A 40 8.06 15.33 0.30
N HIS A 41 8.36 14.70 -0.82
CA HIS A 41 9.31 15.23 -1.81
C HIS A 41 8.90 16.62 -2.32
N SER A 42 7.59 16.88 -2.41
CA SER A 42 7.04 18.18 -2.78
C SER A 42 7.40 19.32 -1.82
N ASN A 43 7.76 19.03 -0.57
CA ASN A 43 8.20 20.04 0.40
C ASN A 43 9.69 20.38 0.31
N VAL A 44 10.50 19.61 -0.44
CA VAL A 44 11.96 19.81 -0.53
C VAL A 44 12.31 21.22 -1.01
N THR A 45 11.55 21.78 -1.94
CA THR A 45 11.78 23.14 -2.48
C THR A 45 11.52 24.25 -1.46
N THR A 46 10.79 23.95 -0.38
CA THR A 46 10.43 24.89 0.69
C THR A 46 11.20 24.65 1.99
N LEU A 47 12.13 23.68 1.97
CA LEU A 47 12.85 23.24 3.16
C LEU A 47 13.91 24.26 3.56
N MET A 48 13.77 24.81 4.77
CA MET A 48 14.66 25.82 5.32
C MET A 48 14.88 25.47 6.80
N LEU A 49 15.90 24.65 7.08
CA LEU A 49 16.19 24.12 8.41
C LEU A 49 17.26 24.96 9.13
N ASP A 50 17.15 25.06 10.45
CA ASP A 50 18.18 25.61 11.34
C ASP A 50 19.56 24.94 11.09
N GLU A 51 20.63 25.74 11.18
CA GLU A 51 22.01 25.32 10.96
C GLU A 51 22.38 24.09 11.80
N ARG A 52 21.86 23.94 13.02
CA ARG A 52 22.14 22.78 13.88
C ARG A 52 21.66 21.47 13.26
N VAL A 53 20.49 21.48 12.62
CA VAL A 53 19.97 20.30 11.91
C VAL A 53 20.86 19.99 10.71
N LEU A 54 21.26 21.02 9.96
CA LEU A 54 22.15 20.86 8.82
C LEU A 54 23.50 20.26 9.22
N GLN A 55 24.08 20.71 10.34
CA GLN A 55 25.33 20.16 10.87
C GLN A 55 25.18 18.70 11.31
N ALA A 56 24.11 18.35 12.00
CA ALA A 56 23.84 16.96 12.38
C ALA A 56 23.66 16.06 11.15
N VAL A 57 22.98 16.54 10.10
CA VAL A 57 22.85 15.82 8.83
C VAL A 57 24.21 15.64 8.15
N ARG A 58 25.04 16.68 8.06
CA ARG A 58 26.41 16.58 7.50
C ARG A 58 27.29 15.61 8.28
N ALA A 59 27.10 15.52 9.59
CA ALA A 59 27.81 14.59 10.47
C ALA A 59 27.25 13.16 10.44
N GLY A 60 26.17 12.90 9.70
CA GLY A 60 25.50 11.59 9.67
C GLY A 60 24.77 11.24 10.98
N LEU A 61 24.53 12.22 11.85
CA LEU A 61 23.87 12.05 13.14
C LEU A 61 22.33 12.14 13.07
N PHE A 62 21.81 12.69 11.98
CA PHE A 62 20.38 12.83 11.72
C PHE A 62 20.11 12.75 10.22
N HIS A 63 18.95 12.23 9.82
CA HIS A 63 18.63 12.02 8.40
C HIS A 63 17.31 12.67 7.99
N VAL A 64 17.23 13.15 6.76
CA VAL A 64 15.96 13.65 6.18
C VAL A 64 15.71 12.93 4.86
N TYR A 65 14.66 12.13 4.82
CA TYR A 65 14.28 11.31 3.66
C TYR A 65 13.07 11.92 2.96
N ALA A 66 13.18 12.14 1.65
CA ALA A 66 12.10 12.69 0.84
C ALA A 66 11.44 11.58 0.01
N VAL A 67 10.13 11.39 0.17
CA VAL A 67 9.35 10.34 -0.52
C VAL A 67 8.23 10.92 -1.37
N ARG A 68 7.91 10.24 -2.46
CA ARG A 68 6.82 10.51 -3.40
C ARG A 68 5.65 9.54 -3.23
N HIS A 69 5.91 8.31 -2.78
CA HIS A 69 4.90 7.28 -2.59
C HIS A 69 4.95 6.68 -1.17
N VAL A 70 3.81 6.22 -0.67
CA VAL A 70 3.71 5.62 0.68
C VAL A 70 4.60 4.37 0.83
N ASP A 71 4.75 3.58 -0.24
CA ASP A 71 5.60 2.38 -0.24
C ASP A 71 7.09 2.69 -0.04
N GLU A 72 7.57 3.87 -0.45
CA GLU A 72 8.94 4.29 -0.18
C GLU A 72 9.13 4.56 1.31
N ALA A 73 8.14 5.19 1.96
CA ALA A 73 8.15 5.40 3.41
C ALA A 73 8.06 4.08 4.18
N LEU A 74 7.22 3.15 3.71
CA LEU A 74 7.10 1.82 4.29
C LEU A 74 8.43 1.06 4.20
N SER A 75 9.08 1.09 3.03
CA SER A 75 10.38 0.46 2.84
C SER A 75 11.45 1.01 3.77
N LEU A 76 11.49 2.34 3.96
CA LEU A 76 12.43 2.99 4.88
C LEU A 76 12.21 2.60 6.34
N LEU A 77 10.96 2.45 6.77
CA LEU A 77 10.62 2.14 8.17
C LEU A 77 10.81 0.67 8.51
N VAL A 78 10.56 -0.24 7.56
CA VAL A 78 10.70 -1.69 7.75
C VAL A 78 12.13 -2.16 7.45
N GLY A 79 12.87 -1.44 6.61
CA GLY A 79 14.20 -1.84 6.17
C GLY A 79 14.20 -2.91 5.06
N GLU A 80 13.06 -3.15 4.44
CA GLU A 80 12.84 -4.17 3.40
C GLU A 80 11.98 -3.57 2.28
N ASP A 81 12.08 -4.09 1.06
CA ASP A 81 11.30 -3.59 -0.07
C ASP A 81 9.80 -3.83 0.15
N ALA A 82 8.99 -2.77 0.01
CA ALA A 82 7.53 -2.88 0.02
C ALA A 82 7.02 -3.85 -1.07
N GLY A 83 7.64 -3.82 -2.25
CA GLY A 83 7.28 -4.60 -3.43
C GLY A 83 6.02 -4.08 -4.14
N THR A 84 6.04 -4.14 -5.48
CA THR A 84 4.93 -3.72 -6.34
C THR A 84 4.24 -4.94 -6.98
N PRO A 85 2.91 -4.91 -7.17
CA PRO A 85 2.20 -6.02 -7.78
C PRO A 85 2.55 -6.14 -9.27
N ASN A 86 2.64 -7.38 -9.78
CA ASN A 86 2.73 -7.66 -11.21
C ASN A 86 1.36 -7.54 -11.90
N ALA A 87 1.28 -7.86 -13.19
CA ALA A 87 0.04 -7.77 -13.98
C ALA A 87 -1.08 -8.68 -13.43
N GLU A 88 -0.71 -9.75 -12.74
CA GLU A 88 -1.61 -10.71 -12.09
C GLU A 88 -1.97 -10.30 -10.64
N GLY A 89 -1.51 -9.14 -10.17
CA GLY A 89 -1.75 -8.65 -8.81
C GLY A 89 -0.91 -9.33 -7.73
N GLN A 90 0.13 -10.07 -8.10
CA GLN A 90 1.02 -10.79 -7.18
C GLN A 90 2.22 -9.91 -6.80
N PHE A 91 2.54 -9.90 -5.52
CA PHE A 91 3.70 -9.19 -4.98
C PHE A 91 4.95 -10.08 -4.98
N PRO A 92 6.16 -9.50 -5.12
CA PRO A 92 7.42 -10.24 -5.02
C PRO A 92 7.52 -10.99 -3.69
N LEU A 93 7.98 -12.24 -3.74
CA LEU A 93 8.15 -13.05 -2.54
C LEU A 93 9.12 -12.34 -1.57
N GLY A 94 8.74 -12.28 -0.28
CA GLY A 94 9.53 -11.64 0.76
C GLY A 94 9.32 -10.13 0.90
N SER A 95 8.55 -9.49 0.01
CA SER A 95 8.23 -8.06 0.15
C SER A 95 7.29 -7.80 1.34
N VAL A 96 7.25 -6.55 1.83
CA VAL A 96 6.29 -6.15 2.87
C VAL A 96 4.86 -6.42 2.42
N ASN A 97 4.49 -5.99 1.22
CA ASN A 97 3.13 -6.15 0.70
C ASN A 97 2.76 -7.62 0.45
N ALA A 98 3.70 -8.50 0.11
CA ALA A 98 3.44 -9.94 0.02
C ALA A 98 2.99 -10.53 1.37
N ARG A 99 3.69 -10.19 2.46
CA ARG A 99 3.34 -10.61 3.83
C ARG A 99 2.01 -10.01 4.30
N VAL A 100 1.73 -8.76 3.93
CA VAL A 100 0.43 -8.12 4.23
C VAL A 100 -0.71 -8.89 3.57
N VAL A 101 -0.59 -9.22 2.28
CA VAL A 101 -1.63 -9.96 1.56
C VAL A 101 -1.80 -11.37 2.11
N GLU A 102 -0.71 -12.07 2.42
CA GLU A 102 -0.75 -13.38 3.08
C GLU A 102 -1.51 -13.31 4.42
N ARG A 103 -1.15 -12.34 5.27
CA ARG A 103 -1.82 -12.16 6.56
C ARG A 103 -3.30 -11.81 6.42
N LEU A 104 -3.67 -11.01 5.43
CA LEU A 104 -5.08 -10.69 5.15
C LEU A 104 -5.87 -11.92 4.69
N ARG A 105 -5.27 -12.84 3.92
CA ARG A 105 -5.91 -14.11 3.55
C ARG A 105 -6.18 -14.98 4.77
N GLU A 106 -5.19 -15.14 5.65
CA GLU A 106 -5.36 -15.90 6.90
C GLU A 106 -6.50 -15.32 7.76
N ILE A 107 -6.56 -13.99 7.89
CA ILE A 107 -7.62 -13.32 8.66
C ILE A 107 -8.99 -13.57 8.01
N ALA A 108 -9.08 -13.52 6.68
CA ALA A 108 -10.33 -13.76 5.96
C ALA A 108 -10.83 -15.20 6.16
N GLU A 109 -9.93 -16.20 6.14
CA GLU A 109 -10.26 -17.60 6.39
C GLU A 109 -10.79 -17.83 7.81
N ILE A 110 -10.24 -17.15 8.81
CA ILE A 110 -10.73 -17.23 10.19
C ILE A 110 -12.15 -16.64 10.31
N GLY A 111 -12.40 -15.48 9.67
CA GLY A 111 -13.72 -14.83 9.70
C GLY A 111 -14.83 -15.62 9.00
N MET A 112 -14.47 -16.48 8.03
CA MET A 112 -15.43 -17.38 7.36
C MET A 112 -15.69 -18.69 8.14
N GLY A 113 -14.95 -18.95 9.22
CA GLY A 113 -15.04 -20.20 9.99
C GLY A 113 -16.17 -20.28 11.03
N GLU A 114 -16.92 -19.19 11.25
CA GLU A 114 -17.99 -19.12 12.28
C GLU A 114 -19.41 -18.93 11.71
N ASP A 115 -19.57 -18.50 10.45
CA ASP A 115 -20.89 -18.17 9.88
C ASP A 115 -21.45 -19.20 8.87
N ASP A 116 -20.70 -20.27 8.52
CA ASP A 116 -21.08 -21.19 7.43
C ASP A 116 -21.35 -22.64 7.87
N LYS A 117 -21.68 -22.88 9.15
CA LYS A 117 -22.02 -24.22 9.67
C LYS A 117 -23.51 -24.58 9.70
N ASP A 118 -24.39 -23.71 9.21
CA ASP A 118 -25.81 -23.99 9.11
C ASP A 118 -26.31 -23.68 7.70
N HIS A 119 -26.09 -24.58 6.73
CA HIS A 119 -27.06 -24.99 5.69
C HIS A 119 -26.42 -25.95 4.67
N VAL A 120 -26.29 -27.23 5.05
CA VAL A 120 -26.30 -28.32 4.07
C VAL A 120 -27.46 -29.24 4.41
N LYS A 121 -28.57 -29.11 3.68
CA LYS A 121 -29.57 -30.18 3.56
C LYS A 121 -29.25 -30.98 2.30
N PRO A 122 -29.22 -32.33 2.36
CA PRO A 122 -28.98 -33.15 1.18
C PRO A 122 -30.27 -33.26 0.37
N GLU A 123 -30.27 -32.81 -0.89
CA GLU A 123 -31.32 -33.19 -1.85
C GLU A 123 -30.83 -34.35 -2.73
N GLU A 124 -31.60 -35.43 -2.67
CA GLU A 124 -31.41 -36.69 -3.36
C GLU A 124 -31.59 -36.55 -4.87
N ALA A 125 -30.76 -37.28 -5.63
CA ALA A 125 -30.82 -37.39 -7.07
C ALA A 125 -32.15 -37.96 -7.58
N LYS A 126 -32.77 -37.30 -8.58
CA LYS A 126 -33.70 -37.94 -9.52
C LYS A 126 -33.40 -37.51 -10.97
N ASN A 127 -33.24 -38.53 -11.81
CA ASN A 127 -32.86 -38.50 -13.22
C ASN A 127 -34.02 -38.16 -14.17
N GLU A 128 -33.66 -37.50 -15.29
CA GLU A 128 -34.24 -37.49 -16.67
C GLU A 128 -35.57 -36.76 -16.98
N PRO A 129 -35.86 -36.41 -18.27
CA PRO A 129 -35.04 -35.72 -19.29
C PRO A 129 -35.82 -34.57 -20.00
N THR A 130 -35.14 -33.56 -20.56
CA THR A 130 -35.81 -32.43 -21.25
C THR A 130 -35.80 -32.59 -22.80
N PRO A 131 -36.94 -32.42 -23.51
CA PRO A 131 -37.06 -32.55 -24.99
C PRO A 131 -36.50 -31.35 -25.79
N PRO A 132 -36.41 -31.45 -27.14
CA PRO A 132 -35.38 -30.78 -27.94
C PRO A 132 -35.64 -29.31 -28.29
N ALA A 133 -34.53 -28.60 -28.51
CA ALA A 133 -34.44 -27.22 -28.96
C ALA A 133 -35.07 -27.02 -30.36
N LYS A 134 -35.92 -25.99 -30.49
CA LYS A 134 -36.41 -25.51 -31.79
C LYS A 134 -35.44 -24.50 -32.40
N GLU A 135 -34.92 -24.84 -33.57
CA GLU A 135 -34.10 -24.01 -34.45
C GLU A 135 -34.79 -22.68 -34.80
N LYS A 136 -34.04 -21.57 -34.78
CA LYS A 136 -34.41 -20.33 -35.47
C LYS A 136 -33.48 -20.15 -36.67
N LYS A 137 -34.09 -20.22 -37.87
CA LYS A 137 -33.47 -19.98 -39.17
C LYS A 137 -32.91 -18.54 -39.30
N PRO A 138 -31.90 -18.32 -40.17
CA PRO A 138 -31.16 -17.07 -40.27
C PRO A 138 -31.90 -16.06 -41.16
N ARG A 139 -31.87 -14.77 -40.81
CA ARG A 139 -32.36 -13.69 -41.67
C ARG A 139 -31.18 -12.94 -42.31
N ALA A 140 -31.35 -12.66 -43.59
CA ALA A 140 -30.34 -12.38 -44.61
C ALA A 140 -29.59 -11.05 -44.48
N LYS A 141 -28.46 -10.98 -45.19
CA LYS A 141 -27.50 -9.86 -45.30
C LYS A 141 -28.01 -8.68 -46.16
N LYS A 142 -27.55 -7.47 -45.74
CA LYS A 142 -27.04 -6.29 -46.51
C LYS A 142 -28.00 -5.42 -47.37
N PRO A 143 -27.61 -4.19 -47.81
CA PRO A 143 -26.40 -3.38 -47.49
C PRO A 143 -26.62 -1.87 -47.18
N ALA A 144 -25.52 -1.25 -46.73
CA ALA A 144 -25.03 0.14 -46.79
C ALA A 144 -25.88 1.31 -47.34
N ALA A 145 -25.81 2.42 -46.61
CA ALA A 145 -25.57 3.78 -47.10
C ALA A 145 -24.72 4.52 -46.06
#